data_AF-A0A1V1NS30-F1
#
_entry.id   AF-A0A1V1NS30-F1
#
_cell.length_a   1.000
_cell.length_b   1.000
_cell.length_c   1.000
_cell.angle_alpha   90.00
_cell.angle_beta   90.00
_cell.angle_gamma   90.00
#
_symmetry.space_group_name_H-M   'P 1'
#
loop_
_entity.id
_entity.type
_entity.pdbx_description
1 polymer ?
#
loop_
_entity_poly.entity_id
_entity_poly.type
_entity_poly.pdbx_seq_one_letter_code
_entity_poly.pdbx_strand_id
1 'polypeptide(L)'
;MKFNYEPLDGKLFGKSGTIHPPLFQFVNTKIAKGVRTKQYQIDVYGAETPNRYWLCECKYTQTRMGINQIKKLERAAKAFQQEAADEGRKRPEVILWAICTGGFTQAVHKYVAKKKDFYLSDYDGINGIFAAYGGNYKIPFFS
;
A
#
# COMPACT_ATOMS: atom_id res chain seq x y z
N MET A 1 0.16 -4.48 -16.14
CA MET A 1 1.51 -4.72 -15.59
C MET A 1 1.42 -5.88 -14.61
N LYS A 2 2.31 -6.89 -14.69
CA LYS A 2 2.31 -8.03 -13.77
C LYS A 2 3.55 -7.92 -12.87
N PHE A 3 3.34 -7.51 -11.62
CA PHE A 3 4.37 -7.58 -10.57
C PHE A 3 4.64 -9.06 -10.28
N ASN A 4 5.84 -9.59 -10.53
CA ASN A 4 6.07 -11.05 -10.50
C ASN A 4 7.06 -11.48 -9.41
N TYR A 5 6.90 -10.96 -8.18
CA TYR A 5 7.80 -11.25 -7.05
C TYR A 5 9.28 -10.90 -7.31
N GLU A 6 9.55 -10.05 -8.30
CA GLU A 6 10.91 -9.68 -8.65
C GLU A 6 11.54 -8.81 -7.55
N PRO A 7 12.83 -9.03 -7.23
CA PRO A 7 13.51 -8.26 -6.21
C PRO A 7 13.64 -6.80 -6.64
N LEU A 8 13.15 -5.90 -5.78
CA LEU A 8 13.28 -4.45 -5.96
C LEU A 8 14.12 -3.82 -4.85
N ASP A 9 14.79 -2.71 -5.17
CA ASP A 9 15.45 -1.88 -4.17
C ASP A 9 14.40 -1.32 -3.18
N GLY A 10 14.59 -1.61 -1.90
CA GLY A 10 13.72 -1.16 -0.81
C GLY A 10 13.61 0.35 -0.72
N LYS A 11 14.55 1.12 -1.29
CA LYS A 11 14.44 2.59 -1.38
C LYS A 11 13.17 3.03 -2.11
N LEU A 12 12.72 2.25 -3.09
CA LEU A 12 11.47 2.51 -3.82
C LEU A 12 10.22 2.41 -2.92
N PHE A 13 10.37 1.78 -1.75
CA PHE A 13 9.34 1.57 -0.73
C PHE A 13 9.67 2.31 0.58
N GLY A 14 10.64 3.23 0.57
CA GLY A 14 11.05 4.00 1.75
C GLY A 14 11.74 3.15 2.82
N LYS A 15 12.39 2.06 2.41
CA LYS A 15 13.13 1.12 3.27
C LYS A 15 14.55 0.90 2.76
N SER A 16 15.34 0.17 3.54
CA SER A 16 16.63 -0.39 3.08
C SER A 16 16.45 -1.86 2.69
N GLY A 17 17.44 -2.41 1.97
CA GLY A 17 17.47 -3.82 1.57
C GLY A 17 16.63 -4.12 0.33
N THR A 18 16.31 -5.39 0.12
CA THR A 18 15.55 -5.87 -1.03
C THR A 18 14.13 -6.21 -0.62
N ILE A 19 13.14 -5.79 -1.41
CA ILE A 19 11.73 -6.09 -1.21
C ILE A 19 11.23 -6.95 -2.37
N HIS A 20 10.44 -7.97 -2.04
CA HIS A 20 9.79 -8.87 -3.01
C HIS A 20 8.28 -8.60 -2.97
N PRO A 21 7.78 -7.60 -3.70
CA PRO A 21 6.36 -7.29 -3.71
C PRO A 21 5.56 -8.38 -4.41
N PRO A 22 4.33 -8.68 -3.96
CA PRO A 22 3.52 -9.71 -4.58
C PRO A 22 2.98 -9.29 -5.95
N LEU A 23 2.35 -10.22 -6.64
CA LEU A 23 1.50 -9.87 -7.77
C LEU A 23 0.30 -9.06 -7.28
N PHE A 24 0.33 -7.76 -7.56
CA PHE A 24 -0.82 -6.89 -7.34
C PHE A 24 -1.88 -7.16 -8.39
N GLN A 25 -3.13 -7.33 -7.94
CA GLN A 25 -4.27 -7.34 -8.83
C GLN A 25 -4.62 -5.88 -9.13
N PHE A 26 -4.21 -5.37 -10.30
CA PHE A 26 -4.43 -3.97 -10.71
C PHE A 26 -5.91 -3.63 -10.98
N VAL A 27 -6.84 -4.56 -10.77
CA VAL A 27 -8.23 -4.40 -11.21
C VAL A 27 -9.19 -4.99 -10.19
N ASN A 28 -9.27 -4.38 -9.01
CA ASN A 28 -10.55 -4.15 -8.35
C ASN A 28 -10.31 -3.29 -7.12
N THR A 29 -11.03 -2.18 -7.02
CA THR A 29 -11.26 -1.49 -5.77
C THR A 29 -11.78 -2.49 -4.74
N LYS A 30 -10.95 -2.92 -3.78
CA LYS A 30 -11.42 -3.83 -2.73
C LYS A 30 -12.16 -3.00 -1.68
N ILE A 31 -13.39 -3.39 -1.40
CA ILE A 31 -14.14 -2.86 -0.27
C ILE A 31 -13.82 -3.74 0.94
N ALA A 32 -13.44 -3.11 2.05
CA ALA A 32 -13.29 -3.76 3.35
C ALA A 32 -14.43 -3.31 4.27
N LYS A 33 -15.21 -4.27 4.79
CA LYS A 33 -16.35 -3.98 5.68
C LYS A 33 -16.65 -5.19 6.59
N GLY A 34 -16.07 -5.17 7.79
CA GLY A 34 -16.53 -6.02 8.88
C GLY A 34 -17.89 -5.55 9.44
N VAL A 35 -18.63 -6.44 10.08
CA VAL A 35 -20.03 -6.23 10.53
C VAL A 35 -20.19 -4.97 11.38
N ARG A 36 -19.19 -4.65 12.22
CA ARG A 36 -19.20 -3.49 13.14
C ARG A 36 -18.23 -2.37 12.74
N THR A 37 -17.73 -2.38 11.51
CA THR A 37 -16.75 -1.39 11.02
C THR A 37 -17.37 -0.47 9.97
N LYS A 38 -16.78 0.72 9.78
CA LYS A 38 -17.10 1.53 8.60
C LYS A 38 -16.62 0.81 7.34
N GLN A 39 -17.26 1.10 6.22
CA GLN A 39 -16.81 0.64 4.91
C GLN A 39 -15.59 1.45 4.47
N TYR A 40 -14.55 0.77 4.00
CA TYR A 40 -13.34 1.39 3.46
C TYR A 40 -13.06 0.91 2.03
N GLN A 41 -12.57 1.84 1.22
CA GLN A 41 -12.05 1.56 -0.11
C GLN A 41 -10.54 1.32 -0.03
N ILE A 42 -10.07 0.25 -0.67
CA ILE A 42 -8.65 -0.08 -0.84
C ILE A 42 -8.34 0.05 -2.33
N ASP A 43 -7.36 0.88 -2.65
CA ASP A 43 -7.06 1.27 -4.03
C ASP A 43 -6.31 0.17 -4.78
N VAL A 44 -5.37 -0.49 -4.10
CA VAL A 44 -4.62 -1.64 -4.65
C VAL A 44 -4.51 -2.75 -3.61
N TYR A 45 -4.68 -3.99 -4.07
CA TYR A 45 -4.66 -5.20 -3.27
C TYR A 45 -3.74 -6.27 -3.89
N GLY A 46 -2.91 -6.89 -3.07
CA GLY A 46 -2.04 -7.99 -3.48
C GLY A 46 -2.00 -9.09 -2.43
N ALA A 47 -2.03 -10.36 -2.84
CA ALA A 47 -1.81 -11.50 -1.95
C ALA A 47 -0.37 -11.97 -2.11
N GLU A 48 0.41 -11.90 -1.03
CA GLU A 48 1.79 -12.42 -0.96
C GLU A 48 1.81 -13.91 -0.62
N THR A 49 0.93 -14.31 0.30
CA THR A 49 0.65 -15.70 0.62
C THR A 49 -0.85 -15.88 0.85
N PRO A 50 -1.39 -17.09 1.02
CA PRO A 50 -2.82 -17.30 1.29
C PRO A 50 -3.36 -16.55 2.52
N ASN A 51 -2.51 -16.10 3.44
CA ASN A 51 -2.92 -15.34 4.63
C ASN A 51 -2.14 -14.04 4.84
N ARG A 52 -1.36 -13.58 3.86
CA ARG A 52 -0.58 -12.33 3.95
C ARG A 52 -0.87 -11.43 2.76
N TYR A 53 -1.33 -10.22 3.06
CA TYR A 53 -1.91 -9.32 2.07
C TYR A 53 -1.28 -7.94 2.13
N TRP A 54 -1.08 -7.33 0.97
CA TRP A 54 -0.69 -5.94 0.81
C TRP A 54 -1.95 -5.11 0.53
N LEU A 55 -2.20 -4.13 1.39
CA LEU A 55 -3.27 -3.15 1.21
C LEU A 55 -2.66 -1.78 0.93
N CYS A 56 -3.15 -1.11 -0.11
CA CYS A 56 -2.57 0.12 -0.58
C CYS A 56 -3.60 1.25 -0.73
N GLU A 57 -3.16 2.46 -0.40
CA GLU A 57 -3.86 3.72 -0.68
C GLU A 57 -2.95 4.56 -1.58
N CYS A 58 -3.53 5.10 -2.66
CA CYS A 58 -2.84 5.92 -3.65
C CYS A 58 -3.35 7.36 -3.62
N LYS A 59 -2.43 8.32 -3.74
CA LYS A 59 -2.73 9.74 -3.95
C LYS A 59 -1.79 10.32 -5.00
N TYR A 60 -2.29 10.48 -6.21
CA TYR A 60 -1.57 11.09 -7.34
C TYR A 60 -1.79 12.61 -7.37
N THR A 61 -1.35 13.29 -6.31
CA THR A 61 -1.50 14.75 -6.12
C THR A 61 -0.15 15.40 -5.84
N GLN A 62 -0.04 16.73 -5.94
CA GLN A 62 1.15 17.47 -5.48
C GLN A 62 1.19 17.65 -3.95
N THR A 63 0.03 17.59 -3.30
CA THR A 63 -0.08 17.71 -1.84
C THR A 63 0.51 16.50 -1.12
N ARG A 64 1.37 16.77 -0.12
CA ARG A 64 1.95 15.73 0.76
C ARG A 64 0.88 15.00 1.56
N MET A 65 1.01 13.68 1.65
CA MET A 65 0.14 12.86 2.49
C MET A 65 0.44 13.06 3.98
N GLY A 66 -0.60 13.40 4.74
CA GLY A 66 -0.55 13.58 6.19
C GLY A 66 -0.93 12.34 6.99
N ILE A 67 -0.71 12.41 8.31
CA ILE A 67 -0.93 11.29 9.25
C ILE A 67 -2.37 10.75 9.25
N ASN A 68 -3.36 11.59 8.93
CA ASN A 68 -4.77 11.18 8.93
C ASN A 68 -5.06 10.12 7.84
N GLN A 69 -4.38 10.21 6.69
CA GLN A 69 -4.51 9.22 5.63
C GLN A 69 -3.84 7.90 6.01
N ILE A 70 -2.66 7.97 6.65
CA ILE A 70 -1.99 6.78 7.21
C ILE A 70 -2.88 6.06 8.21
N LYS A 71 -3.49 6.80 9.15
CA LYS A 71 -4.44 6.23 10.12
C LYS A 71 -5.72 5.70 9.46
N LYS A 72 -6.14 6.28 8.33
CA LYS A 72 -7.29 5.77 7.54
C LYS A 72 -6.95 4.41 6.94
N LEU A 73 -5.77 4.25 6.34
CA LEU A 73 -5.30 2.98 5.80
C LEU A 73 -5.17 1.91 6.90
N GLU A 74 -4.64 2.26 8.08
CA GLU A 74 -4.59 1.33 9.22
C GLU A 74 -5.99 0.91 9.70
N ARG A 75 -7.00 1.79 9.65
CA ARG A 75 -8.39 1.42 9.95
C ARG A 75 -8.99 0.50 8.89
N ALA A 76 -8.68 0.72 7.62
CA ALA A 76 -9.09 -0.19 6.54
C ALA A 76 -8.48 -1.59 6.74
N ALA A 77 -7.21 -1.66 7.16
CA ALA A 77 -6.56 -2.91 7.52
C ALA A 77 -7.25 -3.66 8.65
N LYS A 78 -7.64 -2.95 9.71
CA LYS A 78 -8.41 -3.52 10.82
C LYS A 78 -9.78 -4.01 10.35
N ALA A 79 -10.46 -3.26 9.48
CA ALA A 79 -11.74 -3.68 8.92
C ALA A 79 -11.60 -4.94 8.04
N PHE A 80 -10.55 -5.03 7.23
CA PHE A 80 -10.24 -6.22 6.44
C PHE A 80 -9.94 -7.45 7.31
N GLN A 81 -9.19 -7.26 8.40
CA GLN A 81 -8.95 -8.33 9.36
C GLN A 81 -10.24 -8.76 10.08
N GLN A 82 -11.13 -7.82 10.39
CA GLN A 82 -12.40 -8.10 11.03
C GLN A 82 -13.36 -8.84 10.09
N GLU A 83 -13.46 -8.42 8.82
CA GLU A 83 -14.22 -9.12 7.78
C GLU A 83 -13.82 -10.59 7.69
N ALA A 84 -12.52 -10.89 7.69
CA ALA A 84 -12.05 -12.27 7.71
C ALA A 84 -12.48 -13.04 8.97
N ALA A 85 -12.41 -12.40 10.15
CA ALA A 85 -12.83 -13.02 11.39
C ALA A 85 -14.35 -13.27 11.42
N ASP A 86 -15.15 -12.33 10.93
CA ASP A 86 -16.63 -12.44 10.86
C ASP A 86 -17.06 -13.58 9.93
N GLU A 87 -16.27 -13.87 8.88
CA GLU A 87 -16.46 -15.00 7.95
C GLU A 87 -15.89 -16.34 8.47
N GLY A 88 -15.37 -16.38 9.70
CA GLY A 88 -14.75 -17.58 10.28
C GLY A 88 -13.40 -17.95 9.66
N ARG A 89 -12.77 -17.05 8.90
CA ARG A 89 -11.45 -17.26 8.30
C ARG A 89 -10.34 -16.90 9.30
N LYS A 90 -9.15 -17.46 9.09
CA LYS A 90 -7.94 -17.06 9.82
C LYS A 90 -7.71 -15.55 9.64
N ARG A 91 -7.34 -14.87 10.73
CA ARG A 91 -7.02 -13.44 10.69
C ARG A 91 -5.81 -13.20 9.77
N PRO A 92 -5.93 -12.35 8.75
CA PRO A 92 -4.85 -12.10 7.80
C PRO A 92 -3.74 -11.23 8.40
N GLU A 93 -2.50 -11.55 8.03
CA GLU A 93 -1.37 -10.65 8.15
C GLU A 93 -1.48 -9.57 7.07
N VAL A 94 -1.20 -8.32 7.45
CA VAL A 94 -1.40 -7.18 6.56
C VAL A 94 -0.14 -6.33 6.50
N ILE A 95 0.35 -6.13 5.28
CA ILE A 95 1.32 -5.11 4.92
C ILE A 95 0.57 -3.89 4.40
N LEU A 96 0.97 -2.71 4.86
CA LEU A 96 0.42 -1.44 4.39
C LEU A 96 1.41 -0.76 3.46
N TRP A 97 0.90 -0.23 2.36
CA TRP A 97 1.68 0.49 1.39
C TRP A 97 0.98 1.79 1.00
N ALA A 98 1.54 2.94 1.40
CA ALA A 98 1.01 4.23 1.00
C ALA A 98 1.81 4.77 -0.19
N ILE A 99 1.09 5.23 -1.21
CA ILE A 99 1.68 5.84 -2.40
C ILE A 99 1.22 7.30 -2.48
N CYS A 100 2.16 8.24 -2.58
CA CYS A 100 1.84 9.65 -2.75
C CYS A 100 2.86 10.38 -3.62
N THR A 101 2.46 10.84 -4.81
CA THR A 101 3.37 11.57 -5.71
C THR A 101 3.83 12.91 -5.15
N GLY A 102 3.02 13.54 -4.29
CA GLY A 102 3.39 14.76 -3.55
C GLY A 102 4.36 14.50 -2.40
N GLY A 103 4.65 13.23 -2.10
CA GLY A 103 5.46 12.79 -0.97
C GLY A 103 4.69 12.76 0.35
N PHE A 104 5.42 12.67 1.45
CA PHE A 104 4.85 12.50 2.79
C PHE A 104 5.31 13.59 3.74
N THR A 105 4.47 13.91 4.73
CA THR A 105 4.86 14.84 5.80
C THR A 105 5.91 14.21 6.72
N GLN A 106 6.73 15.02 7.40
CA GLN A 106 7.71 14.53 8.37
C GLN A 106 7.06 13.72 9.51
N ALA A 107 5.83 14.08 9.89
CA ALA A 107 5.06 13.34 10.87
C ALA A 107 4.78 11.90 10.42
N VAL A 108 4.50 11.69 9.12
CA VAL A 108 4.33 10.35 8.55
C VAL A 108 5.64 9.57 8.61
N HIS A 109 6.75 10.14 8.13
CA HIS A 109 8.05 9.46 8.18
C HIS A 109 8.42 9.03 9.61
N LYS A 110 8.28 9.94 10.59
CA LYS A 110 8.51 9.63 12.01
C LYS A 110 7.59 8.51 12.52
N TYR A 111 6.31 8.53 12.11
CA TYR A 111 5.33 7.55 12.55
C TYR A 111 5.58 6.14 11.99
N VAL A 112 6.02 6.03 10.73
CA VAL A 112 6.22 4.74 10.07
C VAL A 112 7.64 4.18 10.21
N ALA A 113 8.62 4.99 10.62
CA ALA A 113 10.04 4.60 10.65
C ALA A 113 10.31 3.26 11.36
N LYS A 114 9.60 2.98 12.46
CA LYS A 114 9.76 1.75 13.25
C LYS A 114 8.81 0.60 12.84
N LYS A 115 7.88 0.84 11.89
CA LYS A 115 6.90 -0.16 11.46
C LYS A 115 7.48 -1.01 10.34
N LYS A 116 7.67 -2.31 10.58
CA LYS A 116 8.21 -3.25 9.59
C LYS A 116 7.21 -3.49 8.46
N ASP A 117 5.92 -3.56 8.77
CA ASP A 117 4.85 -3.87 7.81
C ASP A 117 4.22 -2.61 7.18
N PHE A 118 5.00 -1.52 7.07
CA PHE A 118 4.52 -0.27 6.48
C PHE A 118 5.55 0.31 5.51
N TYR A 119 5.14 0.45 4.25
CA TYR A 119 5.94 0.95 3.14
C TYR A 119 5.40 2.28 2.60
N LEU A 120 6.29 3.12 2.09
CA LEU A 120 5.96 4.40 1.48
C LEU A 120 6.61 4.49 0.11
N SER A 121 5.85 4.84 -0.92
CA SER A 121 6.42 5.19 -2.24
C SER A 121 6.00 6.60 -2.60
N ASP A 122 6.97 7.48 -2.77
CA ASP A 122 6.75 8.81 -3.33
C ASP A 122 6.78 8.77 -4.85
N TYR A 123 6.88 9.92 -5.51
CA TYR A 123 6.94 10.00 -6.97
C TYR A 123 8.08 9.19 -7.58
N ASP A 124 9.28 9.30 -7.02
CA ASP A 124 10.44 8.57 -7.55
C ASP A 124 10.33 7.09 -7.24
N GLY A 125 9.87 6.74 -6.03
CA GLY A 125 9.64 5.36 -5.65
C GLY A 125 8.65 4.64 -6.56
N ILE A 126 7.48 5.24 -6.80
CA ILE A 126 6.45 4.60 -7.61
C ILE A 126 6.84 4.52 -9.10
N ASN A 127 7.47 5.56 -9.65
CA ASN A 127 7.94 5.51 -11.04
C ASN A 127 9.12 4.54 -11.21
N GLY A 128 10.00 4.41 -10.21
CA GLY A 128 11.07 3.41 -10.21
C GLY A 128 10.51 1.98 -10.19
N ILE A 129 9.44 1.74 -9.41
CA ILE A 129 8.71 0.46 -9.43
C ILE A 129 8.11 0.22 -10.82
N PHE A 130 7.43 1.21 -11.41
CA PHE A 130 6.85 1.08 -12.75
C PHE A 130 7.90 0.80 -13.83
N ALA A 131 9.05 1.47 -13.76
CA ALA A 131 10.17 1.27 -14.70
C ALA A 131 10.79 -0.12 -14.57
N ALA A 132 10.97 -0.62 -13.36
CA ALA A 132 11.53 -1.96 -13.11
C ALA A 132 10.70 -3.06 -13.78
N TYR A 133 9.38 -2.88 -13.90
CA TYR A 133 8.47 -3.82 -14.56
C TYR A 133 8.16 -3.48 -16.01
N GLY A 134 9.08 -2.79 -16.71
CA GLY A 134 9.01 -2.51 -18.14
C GLY A 134 8.03 -1.38 -18.52
N GLY A 135 7.57 -0.59 -17.56
CA GLY A 135 6.76 0.60 -17.82
C GLY A 135 7.61 1.80 -18.21
N ASN A 136 7.47 2.30 -19.43
CA ASN A 136 8.08 3.57 -19.86
C ASN A 136 7.18 4.79 -19.58
N TYR A 137 6.15 4.61 -18.76
CA TYR A 137 5.18 5.64 -18.39
C TYR A 137 5.55 6.29 -17.07
N LYS A 138 5.63 7.63 -17.05
CA LYS A 138 5.70 8.39 -15.80
C LYS A 138 4.31 8.81 -15.38
N ILE A 139 3.99 8.60 -14.10
CA ILE A 139 2.69 9.00 -13.55
C ILE A 139 2.52 10.52 -13.70
N PRO A 140 1.39 11.02 -14.23
CA PRO A 140 1.18 12.45 -14.37
C PRO A 140 1.01 13.10 -12.99
N PHE A 141 1.50 14.32 -12.85
CA PHE A 141 1.13 15.16 -11.72
C PHE A 141 -0.22 15.81 -12.00
N PHE A 142 -1.21 15.51 -11.17
CA PHE A 142 -2.46 16.26 -11.14
C PHE A 142 -2.36 17.33 -10.05
N SER A 143 -2.57 18.59 -10.46
CA SER A 143 -2.61 19.78 -9.60
C SER A 143 -3.82 19.74 -8.67
#